data_AF-A0A7R9E5I7-F1
#
_entry.id   AF-A0A7R9E5I7-F1
#
_cell.length_a   1.000
_cell.length_b   1.000
_cell.length_c   1.000
_cell.angle_alpha   90.00
_cell.angle_beta   90.00
_cell.angle_gamma   90.00
#
_symmetry.space_group_name_H-M   'P 1'
#
loop_
_entity.id
_entity.type
_entity.pdbx_description
1 polymer ?
#
loop_
_entity_poly.entity_id
_entity_poly.type
_entity_poly.pdbx_seq_one_letter_code
_entity_poly.pdbx_strand_id
1 'polypeptide(L)'
;MWQNNVNLNIDGVLYLRIVNPYHASYGVEDPEFAITQLAQTTMRSELGKISLDKVFRERENLNVNIVESINKASEAWGITCLRYEIRDIKLPTRVQEAMQMQVEAERKKRAAILESEGVREADINVAEGKRQSRILASEAEKQEQINKASGEAQAMLAVADARAQGLQLVAKSLTSQDGRNAATLNVAEQYVNAFQQLARTNNTLILPSNANDVTSIVSQVVSLTILDPVDPSQQQTLTPQHITAPANIGLKWPEIHFPTPEPSRAHRKKMSDKRELTALCRPRSANS
;
A
#
# COMPACT_ATOMS: atom_id res chain seq x y z
N MET A 1 -55.31 -9.75 5.16
CA MET A 1 -54.32 -10.44 4.32
C MET A 1 -53.26 -9.42 3.97
N TRP A 2 -52.02 -9.64 4.42
CA TRP A 2 -50.92 -8.72 4.17
C TRP A 2 -50.50 -8.78 2.69
N GLN A 3 -49.77 -7.77 2.22
CA GLN A 3 -49.24 -7.73 0.85
C GLN A 3 -48.34 -8.96 0.53
N ASN A 4 -47.82 -9.62 1.57
CA ASN A 4 -47.00 -10.84 1.49
C ASN A 4 -47.76 -12.14 1.83
N ASN A 5 -49.08 -12.10 1.96
CA ASN A 5 -49.91 -13.26 2.28
C ASN A 5 -49.49 -14.01 3.57
N VAL A 6 -48.92 -13.30 4.55
CA VAL A 6 -48.54 -13.88 5.85
C VAL A 6 -49.66 -13.60 6.86
N ASN A 7 -50.06 -14.64 7.59
CA ASN A 7 -50.94 -14.51 8.75
C ASN A 7 -50.10 -14.04 9.93
N LEU A 8 -50.51 -12.97 10.59
CA LEU A 8 -49.78 -12.34 11.68
C LEU A 8 -50.78 -11.94 12.76
N ASN A 9 -50.44 -12.21 14.01
CA ASN A 9 -51.24 -11.81 15.16
C ASN A 9 -50.54 -10.64 15.84
N ILE A 10 -51.27 -9.54 16.04
CA ILE A 10 -50.70 -8.34 16.64
C ILE A 10 -51.60 -7.87 17.77
N ASP A 11 -50.95 -7.53 18.87
CA ASP A 11 -51.58 -6.95 20.04
C ASP A 11 -51.12 -5.50 20.19
N GLY A 12 -52.05 -4.62 20.54
CA GLY A 12 -51.76 -3.22 20.85
C GLY A 12 -52.63 -2.71 21.99
N VAL A 13 -52.16 -1.65 22.63
CA VAL A 13 -52.84 -0.94 23.70
C VAL A 13 -53.08 0.50 23.26
N LEU A 14 -54.26 1.00 23.58
CA LEU A 14 -54.73 2.31 23.16
C LEU A 14 -55.02 3.16 24.40
N TYR A 15 -54.42 4.34 24.47
CA TYR A 15 -54.66 5.30 25.55
C TYR A 15 -55.60 6.40 25.05
N LEU A 16 -56.82 6.42 25.58
CA LEU A 16 -57.88 7.32 25.16
C LEU A 16 -58.18 8.37 26.23
N ARG A 17 -58.59 9.56 25.77
CA ARG A 17 -59.15 10.60 26.62
C ARG A 17 -60.39 11.19 25.94
N ILE A 18 -61.50 11.22 26.67
CA ILE A 18 -62.70 11.94 26.24
C ILE A 18 -62.44 13.44 26.40
N VAL A 19 -62.55 14.19 25.30
CA VAL A 19 -62.37 15.65 25.29
C VAL A 19 -63.72 16.35 25.28
N ASN A 20 -64.67 15.86 24.48
CA ASN A 20 -66.02 16.39 24.42
C ASN A 20 -67.05 15.28 24.74
N PRO A 21 -67.63 15.26 25.95
CA PRO A 21 -68.57 14.22 26.37
C PRO A 21 -69.89 14.27 25.60
N TYR A 22 -70.28 15.44 25.04
CA TYR A 22 -71.49 15.56 24.23
C TYR A 22 -71.34 14.80 22.91
N HIS A 23 -70.24 15.03 22.19
CA HIS A 23 -69.95 14.26 20.96
C HIS A 23 -69.68 12.78 21.23
N ALA A 24 -69.08 12.44 22.37
CA ALA A 24 -68.88 11.04 22.75
C ALA A 24 -70.20 10.31 23.04
N SER A 25 -71.21 11.01 23.60
CA SER A 25 -72.50 10.40 23.96
C SER A 25 -73.49 10.33 22.80
N TYR A 26 -73.45 11.30 21.88
CA TYR A 26 -74.42 11.39 20.77
C TYR A 26 -73.82 11.20 19.37
N GLY A 27 -72.49 11.19 19.24
CA GLY A 27 -71.81 11.07 17.95
C GLY A 27 -71.75 9.63 17.42
N VAL A 28 -71.78 8.64 18.30
CA VAL A 28 -71.80 7.20 17.95
C VAL A 28 -72.39 6.39 19.11
N GLU A 29 -73.00 5.25 18.81
CA GLU A 29 -73.69 4.38 19.79
C GLU A 29 -72.74 3.85 20.88
N ASP A 30 -71.58 3.32 20.48
CA ASP A 30 -70.51 2.90 21.38
C ASP A 30 -69.18 3.49 20.91
N PRO A 31 -68.69 4.56 21.56
CA PRO A 31 -67.50 5.25 21.11
C PRO A 31 -66.19 4.49 21.39
N GLU A 32 -66.16 3.64 22.42
CA GLU A 32 -65.00 2.82 22.74
C GLU A 32 -64.84 1.69 21.71
N PHE A 33 -65.96 1.03 21.38
CA PHE A 33 -65.97 0.00 20.34
C PHE A 33 -65.66 0.60 18.96
N ALA A 34 -66.26 1.73 18.59
CA ALA A 34 -66.03 2.38 17.31
C ALA A 34 -64.55 2.75 17.10
N ILE A 35 -63.91 3.32 18.13
CA ILE A 35 -62.49 3.63 18.10
C ILE A 35 -61.62 2.38 18.03
N THR A 36 -61.97 1.31 18.74
CA THR A 36 -61.23 0.05 18.68
C THR A 36 -61.26 -0.53 17.26
N GLN A 37 -62.41 -0.51 16.60
CA GLN A 37 -62.56 -0.98 15.22
C GLN A 37 -61.81 -0.11 14.21
N LEU A 38 -61.86 1.22 14.40
CA LEU A 38 -61.06 2.15 13.62
C LEU A 38 -59.58 1.88 13.79
N ALA A 39 -59.10 1.72 15.03
CA ALA A 39 -57.71 1.43 15.34
C ALA A 39 -57.24 0.12 14.67
N GLN A 40 -58.05 -0.95 14.72
CA GLN A 40 -57.73 -2.21 14.02
C GLN A 40 -57.62 -2.04 12.51
N THR A 41 -58.52 -1.25 11.91
CA THR A 41 -58.54 -1.03 10.45
C THR A 41 -57.36 -0.16 10.01
N THR A 42 -57.08 0.93 10.74
CA THR A 42 -55.93 1.80 10.52
C THR A 42 -54.62 1.05 10.71
N MET A 43 -54.49 0.27 11.80
CA MET A 43 -53.34 -0.58 12.05
C MET A 43 -53.09 -1.52 10.87
N ARG A 44 -54.13 -2.24 10.41
CA ARG A 44 -54.04 -3.15 9.27
C ARG A 44 -53.58 -2.44 7.99
N SER A 45 -54.04 -1.22 7.76
CA SER A 45 -53.68 -0.40 6.60
C SER A 45 -52.22 0.07 6.65
N GLU A 46 -51.79 0.67 7.76
CA GLU A 46 -50.42 1.19 7.94
C GLU A 46 -49.38 0.07 7.87
N LEU A 47 -49.68 -1.06 8.50
CA LEU A 47 -48.84 -2.23 8.45
C LEU A 47 -48.73 -2.83 7.05
N GLY A 48 -49.79 -2.77 6.25
CA GLY A 48 -49.78 -3.24 4.87
C GLY A 48 -48.83 -2.46 3.95
N LYS A 49 -48.54 -1.19 4.26
CA LYS A 49 -47.67 -0.30 3.46
C LYS A 49 -46.17 -0.58 3.68
N ILE A 50 -45.80 -1.22 4.79
CA ILE A 50 -44.42 -1.36 5.24
C ILE A 50 -43.99 -2.83 5.17
N SER A 51 -42.72 -3.10 4.84
CA SER A 51 -42.20 -4.47 4.85
C SER A 51 -42.04 -5.00 6.27
N LEU A 52 -42.24 -6.31 6.46
CA LEU A 52 -42.22 -6.98 7.77
C LEU A 52 -40.96 -6.68 8.59
N ASP A 53 -39.78 -6.68 7.95
CA ASP A 53 -38.49 -6.37 8.61
C ASP A 53 -38.41 -4.90 9.09
N LYS A 54 -39.02 -3.97 8.35
CA LYS A 54 -39.09 -2.56 8.74
C LYS A 54 -40.05 -2.32 9.90
N VAL A 55 -41.16 -3.07 9.99
CA VAL A 55 -42.11 -2.97 11.11
C VAL A 55 -41.42 -3.20 12.46
N PHE A 56 -40.42 -4.08 12.53
CA PHE A 56 -39.66 -4.29 13.76
C PHE A 56 -38.72 -3.14 14.12
N ARG A 57 -38.09 -2.51 13.12
CA ARG A 57 -37.15 -1.39 13.33
C ARG A 57 -37.84 -0.06 13.56
N GLU A 58 -38.97 0.18 12.91
CA GLU A 58 -39.63 1.49 12.83
C GLU A 58 -40.95 1.53 13.63
N ARG A 59 -41.04 0.77 14.76
CA ARG A 59 -42.26 0.70 15.58
C ARG A 59 -42.74 2.07 16.07
N GLU A 60 -41.83 2.97 16.42
CA GLU A 60 -42.17 4.29 16.92
C GLU A 60 -42.84 5.17 15.86
N ASN A 61 -42.28 5.19 14.65
CA ASN A 61 -42.88 5.91 13.51
C ASN A 61 -44.27 5.35 13.17
N LEU A 62 -44.44 4.04 13.28
CA LEU A 62 -45.73 3.38 13.07
C LEU A 62 -46.77 3.83 14.10
N ASN A 63 -46.38 3.90 15.38
CA ASN A 63 -47.26 4.39 16.45
C ASN A 63 -47.72 5.83 16.19
N VAL A 64 -46.81 6.72 15.76
CA VAL A 64 -47.14 8.12 15.43
C VAL A 64 -48.16 8.19 14.30
N ASN A 65 -47.91 7.47 13.21
CA ASN A 65 -48.80 7.46 12.04
C ASN A 65 -50.19 6.89 12.36
N ILE A 66 -50.25 5.83 13.18
CA ILE A 66 -51.53 5.26 13.64
C ILE A 66 -52.29 6.29 14.49
N VAL A 67 -51.63 6.92 15.45
CA VAL A 67 -52.27 7.92 16.33
C VAL A 67 -52.80 9.09 15.50
N GLU A 68 -52.02 9.59 14.55
CA GLU A 68 -52.45 10.67 13.66
C GLU A 68 -53.68 10.27 12.84
N SER A 69 -53.68 9.07 12.24
CA SER A 69 -54.80 8.61 11.43
C SER A 69 -56.05 8.31 12.26
N ILE A 70 -55.92 7.84 13.51
CA ILE A 70 -57.05 7.64 14.42
C ILE A 70 -57.64 9.00 14.81
N ASN A 71 -56.80 9.96 15.20
CA ASN A 71 -57.24 11.27 15.68
C ASN A 71 -58.01 12.06 14.60
N LYS A 72 -57.65 11.90 13.32
CA LYS A 72 -58.38 12.53 12.20
C LYS A 72 -59.86 12.10 12.12
N ALA A 73 -60.16 10.86 12.48
CA ALA A 73 -61.54 10.35 12.43
C ALA A 73 -62.24 10.41 13.81
N SER A 74 -61.49 10.33 14.91
CA SER A 74 -62.06 10.34 16.27
C SER A 74 -62.53 11.72 16.74
N GLU A 75 -62.17 12.80 16.03
CA GLU A 75 -62.65 14.16 16.32
C GLU A 75 -64.18 14.26 16.30
N ALA A 76 -64.83 13.58 15.35
CA ALA A 76 -66.30 13.55 15.24
C ALA A 76 -66.98 12.88 16.46
N TRP A 77 -66.25 12.03 17.19
CA TRP A 77 -66.72 11.30 18.37
C TRP A 77 -66.28 11.95 19.69
N GLY A 78 -65.59 13.09 19.65
CA GLY A 78 -65.18 13.81 20.86
C GLY A 78 -64.13 13.09 21.72
N ILE A 79 -63.41 12.12 21.15
CA ILE A 79 -62.36 11.34 21.83
C ILE A 79 -61.03 11.57 21.12
N THR A 80 -59.97 11.71 21.92
CA THR A 80 -58.60 11.82 21.42
C THR A 80 -57.79 10.62 21.87
N CYS A 81 -57.08 10.02 20.92
CA CYS A 81 -56.03 9.04 21.18
C CYS A 81 -54.76 9.79 21.61
N LEU A 82 -54.32 9.54 22.84
CA LEU A 82 -53.08 10.09 23.37
C LEU A 82 -51.87 9.34 22.82
N ARG A 83 -51.97 8.01 22.80
CA ARG A 83 -50.88 7.14 22.39
C ARG A 83 -51.41 5.77 21.96
N TYR A 84 -50.73 5.19 20.98
CA TYR A 84 -50.85 3.80 20.60
C TYR A 84 -49.54 3.08 20.91
N GLU A 85 -49.60 1.93 21.58
CA GLU A 85 -48.43 1.09 21.86
C GLU A 85 -48.66 -0.31 21.28
N ILE A 86 -47.83 -0.71 20.33
CA ILE A 86 -47.77 -2.10 19.86
C ILE A 86 -47.08 -2.94 20.95
N ARG A 87 -47.81 -3.92 21.50
CA ARG A 87 -47.30 -4.83 22.53
C ARG A 87 -46.48 -5.93 21.88
N ASP A 88 -47.16 -6.85 21.18
CA ASP A 88 -46.54 -8.05 20.63
C ASP A 88 -46.93 -8.27 19.17
N ILE A 89 -45.98 -8.76 18.39
CA ILE A 89 -46.16 -9.16 17.00
C ILE A 89 -45.76 -10.63 16.89
N LYS A 90 -46.73 -11.52 16.72
CA LYS A 90 -46.52 -12.97 16.62
C LYS A 90 -46.58 -13.42 15.17
N LEU A 91 -45.48 -14.00 14.71
CA LEU A 91 -45.34 -14.60 13.38
C LEU A 91 -45.51 -16.11 13.48
N PRO A 92 -46.01 -16.78 12.43
CA PRO A 92 -45.99 -18.23 12.34
C PRO A 92 -44.54 -18.71 12.26
N THR A 93 -44.22 -19.78 12.99
CA THR A 93 -42.86 -20.31 13.18
C THR A 93 -42.13 -20.53 11.85
N ARG A 94 -42.81 -21.05 10.83
CA ARG A 94 -42.23 -21.29 9.50
C ARG A 94 -41.66 -20.02 8.84
N VAL A 95 -42.33 -18.88 9.00
CA VAL A 95 -41.86 -17.61 8.41
C VAL A 95 -40.72 -17.03 9.24
N GLN A 96 -40.78 -17.16 10.56
CA GLN A 96 -39.71 -16.75 11.46
C GLN A 96 -38.41 -17.51 11.17
N GLU A 97 -38.47 -18.84 11.03
CA GLU A 97 -37.34 -19.68 10.68
C GLU A 97 -36.75 -19.32 9.31
N ALA A 98 -37.60 -19.11 8.30
CA ALA A 98 -37.15 -18.71 6.97
C ALA A 98 -36.45 -17.35 6.99
N MET A 99 -36.99 -16.38 7.73
CA MET A 99 -36.37 -15.06 7.90
C MET A 99 -35.05 -15.17 8.65
N GLN A 100 -34.98 -15.99 9.70
CA GLN A 100 -33.74 -16.22 10.43
C GLN A 100 -32.67 -16.86 9.54
N MET A 101 -33.02 -17.89 8.76
CA MET A 101 -32.11 -18.50 7.79
C MET A 101 -31.62 -17.50 6.75
N GLN A 102 -32.48 -16.61 6.27
CA GLN A 102 -32.11 -15.56 5.32
C GLN A 102 -31.13 -14.56 5.95
N VAL A 103 -31.39 -14.09 7.17
CA VAL A 103 -30.52 -13.15 7.89
C VAL A 103 -29.18 -13.80 8.19
N GLU A 104 -29.16 -15.06 8.62
CA GLU A 104 -27.93 -15.81 8.87
C GLU A 104 -27.12 -16.02 7.59
N ALA A 105 -27.77 -16.37 6.47
CA ALA A 105 -27.10 -16.50 5.18
C ALA A 105 -26.49 -15.18 4.71
N GLU A 106 -27.22 -14.06 4.87
CA GLU A 106 -26.70 -12.74 4.53
C GLU A 106 -25.54 -12.33 5.44
N ARG A 107 -25.63 -12.59 6.74
CA ARG A 107 -24.54 -12.36 7.70
C ARG A 107 -23.31 -13.18 7.35
N LYS A 108 -23.46 -14.48 7.05
CA LYS A 108 -22.36 -15.36 6.63
C LYS A 108 -21.72 -14.86 5.34
N LYS A 109 -22.53 -14.46 4.34
CA LYS A 109 -22.03 -13.88 3.09
C LYS A 109 -21.22 -12.61 3.35
N ARG A 110 -21.74 -11.69 4.16
CA ARG A 110 -21.04 -10.44 4.51
C ARG A 110 -19.74 -10.72 5.26
N ALA A 111 -19.75 -11.65 6.22
CA ALA A 111 -18.56 -12.05 6.95
C ALA A 111 -17.49 -12.65 6.02
N ALA A 112 -17.86 -13.55 5.11
CA ALA A 112 -16.94 -14.15 4.15
C ALA A 112 -16.33 -13.12 3.18
N ILE A 113 -17.11 -12.12 2.74
CA ILE A 113 -16.59 -11.03 1.90
C ILE A 113 -15.59 -10.20 2.70
N LEU A 114 -15.94 -9.79 3.92
CA LEU A 114 -15.08 -8.97 4.77
C LEU A 114 -13.78 -9.69 5.13
N GLU A 115 -13.85 -10.99 5.41
CA GLU A 115 -12.67 -11.83 5.66
C GLU A 115 -11.78 -11.93 4.43
N SER A 116 -12.36 -12.18 3.25
CA SER A 116 -11.60 -12.23 1.99
C SER A 116 -10.95 -10.88 1.66
N GLU A 117 -11.64 -9.77 1.93
CA GLU A 117 -11.11 -8.42 1.75
C GLU A 117 -9.97 -8.14 2.73
N GLY A 118 -10.14 -8.53 4.00
CA GLY A 118 -9.11 -8.40 5.04
C GLY A 118 -7.84 -9.20 4.74
N VAL A 119 -7.97 -10.44 4.25
CA VAL A 119 -6.82 -11.26 3.81
C VAL A 119 -6.10 -10.59 2.64
N ARG A 120 -6.85 -10.12 1.64
CA ARG A 120 -6.27 -9.43 0.48
C ARG A 120 -5.51 -8.17 0.89
N GLU A 121 -6.08 -7.37 1.80
CA GLU A 121 -5.44 -6.15 2.29
C GLU A 121 -4.21 -6.45 3.15
N ALA A 122 -4.26 -7.48 4.00
CA ALA A 122 -3.11 -7.93 4.78
C ALA A 122 -1.95 -8.38 3.88
N ASP A 123 -2.23 -9.17 2.83
CA ASP A 123 -1.21 -9.64 1.88
C ASP A 123 -0.55 -8.48 1.13
N ILE A 124 -1.33 -7.48 0.72
CA ILE A 124 -0.82 -6.27 0.07
C ILE A 124 0.10 -5.51 1.03
N ASN A 125 -0.32 -5.30 2.28
CA ASN A 125 0.47 -4.58 3.28
C ASN A 125 1.80 -5.30 3.57
N VAL A 126 1.78 -6.64 3.70
CA VAL A 126 3.00 -7.43 3.88
C VAL A 126 3.93 -7.33 2.66
N ALA A 127 3.39 -7.40 1.44
CA ALA A 127 4.18 -7.28 0.23
C ALA A 127 4.81 -5.89 0.07
N GLU A 128 4.07 -4.84 0.41
CA GLU A 128 4.52 -3.46 0.40
C GLU A 128 5.60 -3.20 1.45
N GLY A 129 5.39 -3.67 2.69
CA GLY A 129 6.39 -3.63 3.75
C GLY A 129 7.69 -4.34 3.36
N LYS A 130 7.62 -5.53 2.74
CA LYS A 130 8.79 -6.24 2.21
C LYS A 130 9.49 -5.48 1.10
N ARG A 131 8.74 -4.86 0.19
CA ARG A 131 9.31 -4.03 -0.89
C ARG A 131 10.07 -2.85 -0.29
N GLN A 132 9.43 -2.12 0.63
CA GLN A 132 10.02 -0.95 1.25
C GLN A 132 11.26 -1.31 2.07
N SER A 133 11.20 -2.40 2.85
CA SER A 133 12.35 -2.91 3.60
C SER A 133 13.54 -3.24 2.70
N ARG A 134 13.31 -3.88 1.54
CA ARG A 134 14.40 -4.17 0.58
C ARG A 134 15.02 -2.92 -0.02
N ILE A 135 14.20 -1.92 -0.36
CA ILE A 135 14.69 -0.64 -0.89
C ILE A 135 15.57 0.04 0.16
N LEU A 136 15.07 0.17 1.39
CA LEU A 136 15.80 0.79 2.49
C LEU A 136 17.09 0.04 2.83
N ALA A 137 17.10 -1.29 2.79
CA ALA A 137 18.31 -2.08 2.99
C ALA A 137 19.36 -1.83 1.89
N SER A 138 18.94 -1.78 0.62
CA SER A 138 19.85 -1.49 -0.49
C SER A 138 20.41 -0.07 -0.42
N GLU A 139 19.59 0.91 -0.02
CA GLU A 139 20.02 2.29 0.20
C GLU A 139 20.98 2.40 1.38
N ALA A 140 20.70 1.69 2.48
CA ALA A 140 21.56 1.64 3.65
C ALA A 140 22.94 1.04 3.32
N GLU A 141 22.99 -0.07 2.58
CA GLU A 141 24.25 -0.71 2.17
C GLU A 141 25.08 0.23 1.27
N LYS A 142 24.44 0.89 0.30
CA LYS A 142 25.11 1.90 -0.54
C LYS A 142 25.69 3.03 0.32
N GLN A 143 24.91 3.54 1.27
CA GLN A 143 25.36 4.64 2.13
C GLN A 143 26.49 4.19 3.07
N GLU A 144 26.41 2.98 3.60
CA GLU A 144 27.46 2.39 4.44
C GLU A 144 28.78 2.29 3.67
N GLN A 145 28.75 1.77 2.43
CA GLN A 145 29.94 1.67 1.58
C GLN A 145 30.56 3.04 1.30
N ILE A 146 29.74 4.06 1.00
CA ILE A 146 30.20 5.44 0.79
C ILE A 146 30.84 5.99 2.07
N ASN A 147 30.18 5.83 3.21
CA ASN A 147 30.67 6.31 4.50
C ASN A 147 32.00 5.64 4.86
N LYS A 148 32.12 4.34 4.62
CA LYS A 148 33.35 3.58 4.85
C LYS A 148 34.50 4.05 3.96
N ALA A 149 34.26 4.14 2.64
CA ALA A 149 35.27 4.62 1.70
C ALA A 149 35.70 6.06 1.99
N SER A 150 34.76 6.93 2.36
CA SER A 150 35.07 8.31 2.75
C SER A 150 35.87 8.37 4.05
N GLY A 151 35.52 7.56 5.06
CA GLY A 151 36.26 7.45 6.30
C GLY A 151 37.69 6.95 6.10
N GLU A 152 37.89 5.94 5.25
CA GLU A 152 39.22 5.42 4.88
C GLU A 152 40.05 6.48 4.15
N ALA A 153 39.46 7.20 3.19
CA ALA A 153 40.14 8.28 2.49
C ALA A 153 40.55 9.42 3.43
N GLN A 154 39.65 9.84 4.33
CA GLN A 154 39.95 10.87 5.34
C GLN A 154 41.06 10.43 6.31
N ALA A 155 41.02 9.17 6.77
CA ALA A 155 42.06 8.63 7.62
C ALA A 155 43.43 8.59 6.90
N MET A 156 43.46 8.20 5.62
CA MET A 156 44.67 8.19 4.81
C MET A 156 45.23 9.59 4.62
N LEU A 157 44.39 10.58 4.33
CA LEU A 157 44.81 11.99 4.22
C LEU A 157 45.42 12.48 5.53
N ALA A 158 44.77 12.22 6.67
CA ALA A 158 45.29 12.63 7.97
C ALA A 158 46.67 11.99 8.28
N VAL A 159 46.86 10.71 7.94
CA VAL A 159 48.16 10.04 8.09
C VAL A 159 49.20 10.60 7.12
N ALA A 160 48.83 10.87 5.87
CA ALA A 160 49.73 11.44 4.87
C ALA A 160 50.18 12.85 5.27
N ASP A 161 49.26 13.69 5.75
CA ASP A 161 49.55 15.03 6.26
C ASP A 161 50.48 14.98 7.49
N ALA A 162 50.17 14.11 8.46
CA ALA A 162 51.03 13.90 9.62
C ALA A 162 52.43 13.42 9.21
N ARG A 163 52.53 12.52 8.23
CA ARG A 163 53.81 12.02 7.69
C ARG A 163 54.58 13.12 6.96
N ALA A 164 53.90 13.95 6.15
CA ALA A 164 54.51 15.08 5.47
C ALA A 164 55.07 16.09 6.48
N GLN A 165 54.32 16.43 7.52
CA GLN A 165 54.78 17.29 8.61
C GLN A 165 55.99 16.68 9.34
N GLY A 166 55.93 15.38 9.66
CA GLY A 166 57.05 14.65 10.26
C GLY A 166 58.32 14.68 9.39
N LEU A 167 58.20 14.41 8.10
CA LEU A 167 59.32 14.48 7.15
C LEU A 167 59.90 15.89 7.04
N GLN A 168 59.06 16.93 7.04
CA GLN A 168 59.52 18.31 7.06
C GLN A 168 60.32 18.64 8.34
N LEU A 169 59.88 18.16 9.50
CA LEU A 169 60.62 18.33 10.76
C LEU A 169 61.98 17.62 10.71
N VAL A 170 62.02 16.38 10.21
CA VAL A 170 63.28 15.63 10.02
C VAL A 170 64.21 16.35 9.04
N ALA A 171 63.69 16.83 7.90
CA ALA A 171 64.47 17.59 6.92
C ALA A 171 65.08 18.87 7.53
N LYS A 172 64.32 19.60 8.36
CA LYS A 172 64.84 20.75 9.12
C LYS A 172 65.97 20.33 10.07
N SER A 173 65.79 19.26 10.85
CA SER A 173 66.81 18.74 11.77
C SER A 173 68.08 18.23 11.07
N LEU A 174 67.96 17.67 9.87
CA LEU A 174 69.08 17.21 9.04
C LEU A 174 69.99 18.33 8.53
N THR A 175 69.55 19.58 8.60
CA THR A 175 70.33 20.75 8.16
C THR A 175 71.32 21.20 9.24
N SER A 176 71.18 20.71 10.48
CA SER A 176 72.11 20.95 11.60
C SER A 176 73.40 20.14 11.45
N GLN A 177 74.51 20.65 12.00
CA GLN A 177 75.91 20.24 11.74
C GLN A 177 76.25 18.75 11.91
N ASP A 178 75.46 17.97 12.67
CA ASP A 178 75.64 16.52 12.87
C ASP A 178 74.42 15.67 12.47
N GLY A 179 73.36 16.27 11.93
CA GLY A 179 72.10 15.58 11.65
C GLY A 179 72.24 14.49 10.58
N ARG A 180 73.14 14.68 9.60
CA ARG A 180 73.35 13.74 8.49
C ARG A 180 73.95 12.41 8.95
N ASN A 181 74.87 12.44 9.92
CA ASN A 181 75.49 11.23 10.47
C ASN A 181 74.51 10.44 11.35
N ALA A 182 73.60 11.13 12.07
CA ALA A 182 72.57 10.47 12.86
C ALA A 182 71.50 9.78 11.98
N ALA A 183 71.13 10.39 10.85
CA ALA A 183 70.16 9.80 9.93
C ALA A 183 70.69 8.55 9.21
N THR A 184 71.96 8.54 8.79
CA THR A 184 72.56 7.36 8.14
C THR A 184 72.64 6.16 9.08
N LEU A 185 72.97 6.38 10.36
CA LEU A 185 72.92 5.33 11.39
C LEU A 185 71.49 4.81 11.59
N ASN A 186 70.49 5.70 11.65
CA ASN A 186 69.09 5.29 11.84
C ASN A 186 68.54 4.47 10.65
N VAL A 187 68.89 4.84 9.41
CA VAL A 187 68.53 4.05 8.22
C VAL A 187 69.20 2.68 8.26
N ALA A 188 70.47 2.60 8.69
CA ALA A 188 71.17 1.32 8.84
C ALA A 188 70.50 0.43 9.92
N GLU A 189 70.10 1.00 11.06
CA GLU A 189 69.36 0.27 12.10
C GLU A 189 67.99 -0.22 11.60
N GLN A 190 67.25 0.61 10.86
CA GLN A 190 65.96 0.21 10.26
C GLN A 190 66.12 -0.91 9.23
N TYR A 191 67.15 -0.84 8.40
CA TYR A 191 67.47 -1.89 7.42
C TYR A 191 67.78 -3.22 8.12
N VAL A 192 68.62 -3.21 9.16
CA VAL A 192 68.94 -4.42 9.93
C VAL A 192 67.71 -4.99 10.62
N ASN A 193 66.85 -4.15 11.19
CA ASN A 193 65.59 -4.60 11.82
C ASN A 193 64.58 -5.16 10.82
N ALA A 194 64.41 -4.52 9.64
CA ALA A 194 63.55 -5.03 8.58
C ALA A 194 64.08 -6.36 8.03
N PHE A 195 65.40 -6.47 7.85
CA PHE A 195 66.06 -7.71 7.47
C PHE A 195 65.86 -8.81 8.53
N GLN A 196 65.95 -8.48 9.82
CA GLN A 196 65.67 -9.40 10.92
C GLN A 196 64.22 -9.91 10.90
N GLN A 197 63.25 -9.04 10.60
CA GLN A 197 61.84 -9.44 10.50
C GLN A 197 61.59 -10.33 9.28
N LEU A 198 62.14 -9.99 8.12
CA LEU A 198 62.05 -10.83 6.91
C LEU A 198 62.70 -12.22 7.13
N ALA A 199 63.85 -12.26 7.82
CA ALA A 199 64.54 -13.50 8.18
C ALA A 199 63.75 -14.37 9.19
N ARG A 200 62.81 -13.79 9.95
CA ARG A 200 61.94 -14.52 10.87
C ARG A 200 60.66 -15.04 10.20
N THR A 201 60.10 -14.34 9.22
CA THR A 201 58.79 -14.67 8.63
C THR A 201 58.87 -15.57 7.40
N ASN A 202 60.01 -15.64 6.68
CA ASN A 202 60.19 -16.48 5.49
C ASN A 202 61.30 -17.53 5.68
N ASN A 203 60.99 -18.81 5.46
CA ASN A 203 61.91 -19.95 5.57
C ASN A 203 62.77 -20.21 4.30
N THR A 204 62.74 -19.29 3.32
CA THR A 204 63.53 -19.42 2.09
C THR A 204 64.31 -18.14 1.85
N LEU A 205 65.61 -18.20 2.13
CA LEU A 205 66.57 -17.10 1.99
C LEU A 205 67.03 -17.01 0.52
N ILE A 206 66.47 -16.10 -0.27
CA ILE A 206 67.01 -15.78 -1.60
C ILE A 206 68.08 -14.71 -1.41
N LEU A 207 69.33 -15.16 -1.31
CA LEU A 207 70.51 -14.30 -1.38
C LEU A 207 70.77 -13.96 -2.87
N PRO A 208 70.76 -12.68 -3.28
CA PRO A 208 71.29 -12.31 -4.59
C PRO A 208 72.78 -12.70 -4.63
N SER A 209 73.16 -13.48 -5.63
CA SER A 209 74.50 -14.10 -5.76
C SER A 209 75.61 -13.12 -6.18
N ASN A 210 75.47 -11.84 -5.83
CA ASN A 210 76.45 -10.79 -6.06
C ASN A 210 76.46 -9.80 -4.88
N ALA A 211 76.87 -10.30 -3.72
CA ALA A 211 77.02 -9.54 -2.48
C ALA A 211 78.17 -8.50 -2.48
N ASN A 212 78.87 -8.31 -3.60
CA ASN A 212 80.04 -7.42 -3.66
C ASN A 212 79.76 -6.02 -4.24
N ASP A 213 78.54 -5.70 -4.66
CA ASP A 213 78.20 -4.36 -5.17
C ASP A 213 76.86 -3.85 -4.62
N VAL A 214 76.86 -3.47 -3.34
CA VAL A 214 75.75 -2.70 -2.74
C VAL A 214 75.58 -1.35 -3.46
N THR A 215 76.68 -0.80 -4.01
CA THR A 215 76.72 0.41 -4.81
C THR A 215 75.90 0.32 -6.10
N SER A 216 75.83 -0.86 -6.75
CA SER A 216 75.07 -1.02 -8.00
C SER A 216 73.57 -1.17 -7.76
N ILE A 217 73.18 -1.70 -6.60
CA ILE A 217 71.77 -1.80 -6.20
C ILE A 217 71.25 -0.41 -5.82
N VAL A 218 72.04 0.36 -5.07
CA VAL A 218 71.69 1.76 -4.73
C VAL A 218 71.68 2.63 -6.00
N SER A 219 72.60 2.44 -6.95
CA SER A 219 72.57 3.20 -8.20
C SER A 219 71.38 2.84 -9.08
N GLN A 220 71.02 1.55 -9.24
CA GLN A 220 69.82 1.16 -10.01
C GLN A 220 68.53 1.65 -9.35
N VAL A 221 68.45 1.64 -8.02
CA VAL A 221 67.31 2.19 -7.28
C VAL A 221 67.27 3.71 -7.40
N VAL A 222 68.42 4.40 -7.32
CA VAL A 222 68.52 5.84 -7.52
C VAL A 222 68.14 6.22 -8.97
N SER A 223 68.56 5.46 -9.97
CA SER A 223 68.16 5.63 -11.38
C SER A 223 66.68 5.36 -11.63
N LEU A 224 66.06 4.46 -10.87
CA LEU A 224 64.61 4.22 -10.90
C LEU A 224 63.81 5.29 -10.13
N THR A 225 64.41 5.93 -9.13
CA THR A 225 63.77 7.03 -8.37
C THR A 225 64.01 8.42 -8.95
N ILE A 226 65.08 8.61 -9.74
CA ILE A 226 65.30 9.77 -10.60
C ILE A 226 64.75 9.40 -11.98
N LEU A 227 63.43 9.21 -12.05
CA LEU A 227 62.74 9.52 -13.29
C LEU A 227 62.62 11.03 -13.34
N ASP A 228 63.33 11.61 -14.30
CA ASP A 228 63.15 12.98 -14.75
C ASP A 228 61.65 13.34 -14.84
N PRO A 229 61.28 14.61 -14.58
CA PRO A 229 59.89 15.04 -14.69
C PRO A 229 59.36 14.74 -16.09
N VAL A 230 58.23 14.04 -16.15
CA VAL A 230 57.51 13.73 -17.39
C VAL A 230 57.19 15.03 -18.13
N ASP A 231 57.82 15.20 -19.29
CA ASP A 231 57.56 16.26 -20.26
C ASP A 231 56.11 16.10 -20.80
N PRO A 232 55.24 17.12 -20.77
CA PRO A 232 53.80 16.99 -21.02
C PRO A 232 53.39 16.81 -22.49
N SER A 233 54.29 16.41 -23.39
CA SER A 233 54.05 16.42 -24.85
C SER A 233 53.62 15.08 -25.46
N GLN A 234 53.32 14.05 -24.67
CA GLN A 234 52.70 12.81 -25.18
C GLN A 234 51.35 12.49 -24.53
N GLN A 235 50.37 13.37 -24.75
CA GLN A 235 48.96 13.00 -24.75
C GLN A 235 48.57 12.66 -26.19
N GLN A 236 48.53 11.37 -26.54
CA GLN A 236 47.82 10.94 -27.75
C GLN A 236 46.32 11.16 -27.53
N THR A 237 45.80 12.15 -28.23
CA THR A 237 44.38 12.44 -28.42
C THR A 237 43.73 11.33 -29.23
N LEU A 238 42.96 10.46 -28.57
CA LEU A 238 41.97 9.63 -29.25
C LEU A 238 40.69 10.45 -29.41
N THR A 239 40.51 11.01 -30.60
CA THR A 239 39.26 11.63 -31.05
C THR A 239 38.18 10.54 -31.26
N PRO A 240 36.88 10.86 -31.04
CA PRO A 240 35.81 9.89 -31.29
C PRO A 240 35.63 9.70 -32.80
N GLN A 241 35.92 8.49 -33.30
CA GLN A 241 35.57 8.13 -34.68
C GLN A 241 34.07 7.83 -34.79
N HIS A 242 33.44 8.57 -35.70
CA HIS A 242 32.07 8.41 -36.15
C HIS A 242 31.93 7.04 -36.86
N ILE A 243 31.19 6.09 -36.28
CA ILE A 243 30.87 4.83 -36.95
C ILE A 243 29.64 5.08 -37.84
N THR A 244 29.90 5.23 -39.13
CA THR A 244 28.88 5.14 -40.18
C THR A 244 28.59 3.66 -40.45
N ALA A 245 27.31 3.28 -40.49
CA ALA A 245 26.86 1.91 -40.74
C ALA A 245 27.27 1.42 -42.14
N PRO A 246 27.81 0.19 -42.29
CA PRO A 246 28.03 -0.39 -43.61
C PRO A 246 26.73 -0.96 -44.18
N ALA A 247 26.50 -0.66 -45.46
CA ALA A 247 25.41 -1.18 -46.26
C ALA A 247 25.54 -2.70 -46.48
N ASN A 248 24.44 -3.40 -46.17
CA ASN A 248 23.87 -4.57 -46.84
C ASN A 248 24.84 -5.58 -47.49
N ILE A 249 25.14 -6.67 -46.78
CA ILE A 249 25.54 -7.95 -47.38
C ILE A 249 24.55 -9.00 -46.88
N GLY A 250 23.80 -9.57 -47.82
CA GLY A 250 22.69 -10.46 -47.56
C GLY A 250 23.11 -11.74 -46.84
N LEU A 251 22.54 -11.95 -45.67
CA LEU A 251 22.44 -13.24 -45.00
C LEU A 251 20.98 -13.42 -44.56
N LYS A 252 20.29 -14.34 -45.25
CA LYS A 252 18.95 -14.81 -44.91
C LYS A 252 18.99 -15.52 -43.56
N TRP A 253 18.26 -15.01 -42.58
CA TRP A 253 17.89 -15.74 -41.37
C TRP A 253 16.62 -16.57 -41.63
N PRO A 254 16.46 -17.76 -41.02
CA PRO A 254 15.24 -18.54 -41.17
C PRO A 254 14.06 -17.84 -40.48
N GLU A 255 12.92 -17.74 -41.17
CA GLU A 255 11.67 -17.21 -40.62
C GLU A 255 11.21 -18.08 -39.44
N ILE A 256 11.24 -17.49 -38.24
CA ILE A 256 10.54 -18.03 -37.07
C ILE A 256 9.12 -17.49 -37.16
N HIS A 257 8.17 -18.35 -37.55
CA HIS A 257 6.74 -18.05 -37.45
C HIS A 257 6.34 -17.93 -35.98
N PHE A 258 6.06 -16.70 -35.54
CA PHE A 258 5.31 -16.46 -34.32
C PHE A 258 3.82 -16.76 -34.58
N PRO A 259 3.17 -17.66 -33.81
CA PRO A 259 1.73 -17.82 -33.90
C PRO A 259 1.05 -16.53 -33.44
N THR A 260 0.22 -15.95 -34.30
CA THR A 260 -0.66 -14.85 -33.91
C THR A 260 -1.68 -15.34 -32.88
N PRO A 261 -2.03 -14.53 -31.86
CA PRO A 261 -3.04 -14.94 -30.90
C PRO A 261 -4.41 -14.97 -31.59
N GLU A 262 -4.98 -16.17 -31.71
CA GLU A 262 -6.40 -16.32 -32.07
C GLU A 262 -7.27 -15.60 -31.02
N PRO A 263 -8.23 -14.77 -31.44
CA PRO A 263 -9.17 -14.17 -30.50
C PRO A 263 -10.08 -15.26 -29.94
N SER A 264 -9.91 -15.55 -28.64
CA SER A 264 -10.77 -16.47 -27.91
C SER A 264 -12.26 -16.15 -28.12
N ARG A 265 -13.06 -17.20 -28.32
CA ARG A 265 -14.51 -17.19 -28.57
C ARG A 265 -15.36 -16.48 -27.49
N ALA A 266 -14.75 -15.97 -26.42
CA ALA A 266 -15.43 -15.26 -25.34
C ALA A 266 -15.71 -13.77 -25.62
N HIS A 267 -15.08 -13.15 -26.62
CA HIS A 267 -15.30 -11.72 -26.94
C HIS A 267 -16.37 -11.45 -27.99
N ARG A 268 -16.93 -12.48 -28.66
CA ARG A 268 -17.97 -12.29 -29.68
C ARG A 268 -19.37 -12.02 -29.10
N LYS A 269 -19.59 -12.26 -27.80
CA LYS A 269 -20.90 -12.05 -27.16
C LYS A 269 -21.13 -10.63 -26.62
N LYS A 270 -20.08 -9.79 -26.48
CA LYS A 270 -20.21 -8.41 -25.98
C LYS A 270 -20.29 -7.32 -27.07
N MET A 271 -20.07 -7.67 -28.34
CA MET A 271 -20.25 -6.73 -29.47
C MET A 271 -21.62 -6.83 -30.17
N SER A 272 -22.42 -7.87 -29.89
CA SER A 272 -23.79 -7.97 -30.41
C SER A 272 -24.75 -7.04 -29.66
N ASP A 273 -24.65 -6.96 -28.33
CA ASP A 273 -25.55 -6.12 -27.51
C ASP A 273 -25.33 -4.60 -27.67
N LYS A 274 -24.15 -4.18 -28.14
CA LYS A 274 -23.88 -2.76 -28.41
C LYS A 274 -24.43 -2.25 -29.73
N ARG A 275 -24.94 -3.12 -30.62
CA ARG A 275 -25.60 -2.71 -31.86
C ARG A 275 -27.11 -2.56 -31.73
N GLU A 276 -27.74 -3.10 -30.68
CA GLU A 276 -29.18 -2.90 -30.42
C GLU A 276 -29.49 -1.64 -29.60
N LEU A 277 -28.54 -1.12 -28.82
CA LEU A 277 -28.75 0.09 -28.01
C LEU A 277 -28.57 1.42 -28.77
N THR A 278 -28.10 1.40 -30.02
CA THR A 278 -27.92 2.62 -30.84
C THR A 278 -29.04 2.85 -31.85
N ALA A 279 -30.15 2.10 -31.76
CA ALA A 279 -31.32 2.22 -32.65
C ALA A 279 -32.50 3.00 -32.05
N LEU A 280 -32.42 3.48 -30.80
CA LEU A 280 -33.54 4.14 -30.10
C LEU A 280 -33.42 5.67 -29.94
N CYS A 281 -32.39 6.32 -30.48
CA CYS A 281 -32.28 7.78 -30.51
C CYS A 281 -32.12 8.30 -31.94
N ARG A 282 -33.23 8.39 -32.69
CA ARG A 282 -33.34 9.37 -33.79
C ARG A 282 -34.20 10.54 -33.30
N PRO A 283 -33.72 11.80 -33.38
CA PRO A 283 -34.57 12.95 -33.10
C PRO A 283 -35.60 13.11 -34.22
N ARG A 284 -36.87 13.31 -33.82
CA ARG A 284 -37.98 13.69 -34.70
C ARG A 284 -37.66 15.07 -35.29
N SER A 285 -37.62 15.14 -36.62
CA SER A 285 -37.56 16.37 -37.40
C SER A 285 -38.73 17.28 -37.07
N ALA A 286 -38.45 18.51 -36.64
CA ALA A 286 -39.38 19.62 -36.72
C ALA A 286 -39.32 20.17 -38.15
N ASN A 287 -40.47 20.23 -38.82
CA ASN A 287 -40.69 21.06 -39.98
C ASN A 287 -42.16 21.49 -40.02
N SER A 288 -42.35 22.80 -40.23
CA SER A 288 -43.56 23.55 -40.60
C SER A 288 -44.76 23.51 -39.65
#